data_AF-A0A4U0TNI2-F1
#
_entry.id   AF-A0A4U0TNI2-F1
#
_cell.length_a   1.000
_cell.length_b   1.000
_cell.length_c   1.000
_cell.angle_alpha   90.00
_cell.angle_beta   90.00
_cell.angle_gamma   90.00
#
_symmetry.space_group_name_H-M   'P 1'
#
loop_
_entity.id
_entity.type
_entity.pdbx_description
1 polymer ?
#
loop_
_entity_poly.entity_id
_entity_poly.type
_entity_poly.pdbx_seq_one_letter_code
_entity_poly.pdbx_strand_id
1 'polypeptide(L)'
;MSRALVLAKKTRYDEGLSTKPRPKALADGPVVQDILRYLWVHDEFDYQHPRMRVQLTLAVYVLHYLGLRPGELVESSAHTGSNQGLWYKDLTVFAYPDTAGRARSVVQPTIRNRKNRRDREDLE
;
A
#
# COMPACT_ATOMS: atom_id res chain seq x y z
N MET A 1 21.30 -6.37 -14.67
CA MET A 1 20.31 -7.45 -14.89
C MET A 1 21.04 -8.78 -14.99
N SER A 2 20.70 -9.77 -14.16
CA SER A 2 21.39 -11.08 -14.14
C SER A 2 21.15 -11.88 -15.42
N ARG A 3 22.20 -12.51 -15.96
CA ARG A 3 22.21 -13.31 -17.21
C ARG A 3 21.17 -14.44 -17.21
N ALA A 4 20.83 -14.96 -16.03
CA ALA A 4 19.81 -16.00 -15.84
C ALA A 4 18.38 -15.53 -16.15
N LEU A 5 18.05 -14.26 -15.84
CA LEU A 5 16.73 -13.68 -16.14
C LEU A 5 16.52 -13.48 -17.64
N VAL A 6 17.60 -13.21 -18.38
CA VAL A 6 17.56 -13.07 -19.84
C VAL A 6 17.33 -14.43 -20.50
N LEU A 7 18.02 -15.49 -20.04
CA LEU A 7 17.78 -16.85 -20.51
C LEU A 7 16.35 -17.32 -20.23
N ALA A 8 15.86 -17.16 -18.99
CA ALA A 8 14.53 -17.61 -18.59
C ALA A 8 13.38 -16.88 -19.33
N LYS A 9 13.60 -15.63 -19.76
CA LYS A 9 12.65 -14.93 -20.64
C LYS A 9 12.66 -15.51 -22.05
N LYS A 10 13.84 -15.87 -22.57
CA LYS A 10 14.02 -16.40 -23.92
C LYS A 10 13.29 -17.73 -24.11
N THR A 11 13.46 -18.65 -23.15
CA THR A 11 12.78 -19.96 -23.16
C THR A 11 11.26 -19.86 -23.20
N ARG A 12 10.66 -18.87 -22.52
CA ARG A 12 9.20 -18.67 -22.50
C ARG A 12 8.63 -18.29 -23.87
N TYR A 13 9.36 -17.50 -24.65
CA TYR A 13 8.95 -17.16 -26.01
C TYR A 13 9.09 -18.36 -26.94
N ASP A 14 10.19 -19.12 -26.80
CA ASP A 14 10.46 -20.31 -27.61
C ASP A 14 9.43 -21.44 -27.35
N GLU A 15 8.89 -21.54 -26.14
CA GLU A 15 7.81 -22.47 -25.76
C GLU A 15 6.39 -21.95 -26.10
N GLY A 16 6.25 -20.79 -26.76
CA GLY A 16 4.95 -20.22 -27.12
C GLY A 16 4.12 -19.71 -25.93
N LEU A 17 4.72 -19.50 -24.76
CA LEU A 17 4.03 -19.05 -23.57
C LEU A 17 3.70 -17.55 -23.66
N SER A 18 2.44 -17.22 -23.37
CA SER A 18 1.99 -15.82 -23.36
C SER A 18 2.69 -15.02 -22.26
N THR A 19 3.40 -13.96 -22.66
CA THR A 19 3.98 -12.96 -21.75
C THR A 19 3.06 -11.76 -21.52
N LYS A 20 1.84 -11.78 -22.10
CA LYS A 20 0.89 -10.68 -21.97
C LYS A 20 0.47 -10.53 -20.50
N PRO A 21 0.53 -9.30 -19.94
CA PRO A 21 0.02 -9.07 -18.61
C PRO A 21 -1.49 -9.34 -18.60
N ARG A 22 -1.96 -10.09 -17.60
CA ARG A 22 -3.40 -10.25 -17.37
C ARG A 22 -3.99 -8.91 -16.95
N PRO A 23 -5.21 -8.56 -17.41
CA PRO A 23 -5.91 -7.40 -16.88
C PRO A 23 -6.08 -7.60 -15.38
N LYS A 24 -5.71 -6.57 -14.60
CA LYS A 24 -5.90 -6.57 -13.15
C LYS A 24 -7.16 -5.78 -12.87
N ALA A 25 -8.11 -6.38 -12.15
CA ALA A 25 -9.18 -5.63 -11.54
C ALA A 25 -8.57 -4.74 -10.45
N LEU A 26 -8.46 -3.43 -10.73
CA LEU A 26 -8.02 -2.44 -9.77
C LEU A 26 -9.26 -1.84 -9.12
N ALA A 27 -9.25 -1.72 -7.80
CA ALA A 27 -10.28 -0.99 -7.08
C ALA A 27 -10.10 0.51 -7.36
N ASP A 28 -11.10 1.11 -8.00
CA ASP A 28 -11.15 2.55 -8.22
C ASP A 28 -11.70 3.29 -6.99
N GLY A 29 -11.76 4.62 -7.06
CA GLY A 29 -12.23 5.46 -5.96
C GLY A 29 -13.62 5.05 -5.43
N PRO A 30 -14.64 4.87 -6.29
CA PRO A 30 -15.97 4.40 -5.89
C PRO A 30 -15.93 3.06 -5.14
N VAL A 31 -15.21 2.06 -5.65
CA VAL A 31 -15.09 0.76 -4.96
C VAL A 31 -14.45 0.91 -3.57
N VAL A 32 -13.44 1.77 -3.45
CA VAL A 32 -12.82 2.05 -2.13
C VAL A 32 -13.81 2.73 -1.18
N GLN A 33 -14.65 3.65 -1.66
CA GLN A 33 -15.69 4.26 -0.84
C GLN A 33 -16.72 3.22 -0.37
N ASP A 34 -17.09 2.27 -1.22
CA ASP A 34 -18.01 1.19 -0.84
C ASP A 34 -17.39 0.27 0.22
N ILE A 35 -16.11 -0.08 0.08
CA ILE A 35 -15.36 -0.86 1.09
C ILE A 35 -15.36 -0.12 2.44
N LEU A 36 -15.08 1.17 2.43
CA LEU A 36 -15.07 1.98 3.65
C LEU A 36 -16.48 2.11 4.24
N ARG A 37 -17.50 2.30 3.42
CA ARG A 37 -18.89 2.33 3.88
C ARG A 37 -19.27 1.01 4.54
N TYR A 38 -18.92 -0.11 3.93
CA TYR A 38 -19.14 -1.43 4.53
C TYR A 38 -18.47 -1.53 5.90
N LEU A 39 -17.18 -1.20 5.99
CA LEU A 39 -16.39 -1.26 7.22
C LEU A 39 -17.01 -0.45 8.38
N TRP A 40 -17.68 0.66 8.08
CA TRP A 40 -18.27 1.54 9.10
C TRP A 40 -19.74 1.25 9.40
N VAL A 41 -20.52 0.86 8.39
CA VAL A 41 -21.99 0.78 8.47
C VAL A 41 -22.50 -0.65 8.58
N HIS A 42 -21.84 -1.60 7.92
CA HIS A 42 -22.34 -2.97 7.74
C HIS A 42 -21.47 -4.03 8.40
N ASP A 43 -20.26 -3.68 8.85
CA ASP A 43 -19.35 -4.62 9.46
C ASP A 43 -19.82 -5.05 10.85
N GLU A 44 -20.28 -6.31 10.93
CA GLU A 44 -20.73 -7.00 12.14
C GLU A 44 -19.55 -7.53 12.99
N PHE A 45 -18.31 -7.41 12.50
CA PHE A 45 -17.15 -7.88 13.24
C PHE A 45 -16.96 -7.11 14.54
N ASP A 46 -16.90 -7.84 15.66
CA ASP A 46 -16.61 -7.29 16.98
C ASP A 46 -15.09 -7.15 17.18
N TYR A 47 -14.61 -5.91 17.05
CA TYR A 47 -13.20 -5.60 17.24
C TYR A 47 -12.84 -5.61 18.73
N GLN A 48 -11.74 -6.28 19.08
CA GLN A 48 -11.19 -6.23 20.44
C GLN A 48 -11.01 -4.81 20.98
N HIS A 49 -10.71 -3.85 20.09
CA HIS A 49 -10.65 -2.44 20.43
C HIS A 49 -11.15 -1.57 19.26
N PRO A 50 -12.00 -0.54 19.51
CA PRO A 50 -12.51 0.36 18.46
C PRO A 50 -11.45 1.01 17.56
N ARG A 51 -10.21 1.17 18.05
CA ARG A 51 -9.09 1.73 17.29
C ARG A 51 -8.73 0.90 16.06
N MET A 52 -9.01 -0.41 16.07
CA MET A 52 -8.65 -1.31 14.97
C MET A 52 -9.40 -0.94 13.69
N ARG A 53 -10.69 -0.59 13.78
CA ARG A 53 -11.49 -0.13 12.63
C ARG A 53 -10.94 1.18 12.05
N VAL A 54 -10.49 2.10 12.90
CA VAL A 54 -9.83 3.35 12.48
C VAL A 54 -8.50 3.07 11.78
N GLN A 55 -7.68 2.16 12.32
CA GLN A 55 -6.41 1.76 11.72
C GLN A 55 -6.60 1.07 10.36
N LEU A 56 -7.62 0.21 10.22
CA LEU A 56 -7.99 -0.41 8.95
C LEU A 56 -8.46 0.63 7.93
N THR A 57 -9.28 1.60 8.35
CA THR A 57 -9.72 2.71 7.49
C THR A 57 -8.53 3.49 6.95
N LEU A 58 -7.59 3.84 7.83
CA LEU A 58 -6.36 4.54 7.46
C LEU A 58 -5.50 3.71 6.51
N ALA A 59 -5.37 2.40 6.77
CA ALA A 59 -4.64 1.48 5.91
C ALA A 59 -5.21 1.44 4.48
N VAL A 60 -6.54 1.36 4.35
CA VAL A 60 -7.23 1.38 3.04
C VAL A 60 -6.95 2.69 2.30
N TYR A 61 -7.04 3.84 2.98
CA TYR A 61 -6.71 5.13 2.36
C TYR A 61 -5.25 5.22 1.91
N VAL A 62 -4.30 4.82 2.76
CA VAL A 62 -2.87 4.83 2.45
C VAL A 62 -2.58 3.94 1.24
N LEU A 63 -3.16 2.73 1.19
CA LEU A 63 -2.99 1.82 0.06
C LEU A 63 -3.60 2.38 -1.24
N HIS A 64 -4.78 2.98 -1.17
CA HIS A 64 -5.46 3.55 -2.34
C HIS A 64 -4.72 4.75 -2.93
N TYR A 65 -4.36 5.74 -2.09
CA TYR A 65 -3.77 6.99 -2.58
C TYR A 65 -2.30 6.87 -2.99
N LEU A 66 -1.56 5.94 -2.37
CA LEU A 66 -0.11 5.86 -2.57
C LEU A 66 0.33 4.60 -3.33
N GLY A 67 -0.59 3.66 -3.58
CA GLY A 67 -0.31 2.44 -4.31
C GLY A 67 0.75 1.55 -3.63
N LEU A 68 0.83 1.61 -2.31
CA LEU A 68 1.81 0.83 -1.54
C LEU A 68 1.43 -0.64 -1.51
N ARG A 69 2.43 -1.51 -1.34
CA ARG A 69 2.15 -2.91 -1.01
C ARG A 69 1.79 -3.02 0.47
N PRO A 70 0.91 -3.96 0.86
CA PRO A 70 0.61 -4.21 2.27
C PRO A 70 1.87 -4.44 3.12
N GLY A 71 2.86 -5.17 2.60
CA GLY A 71 4.13 -5.40 3.31
C GLY A 71 5.05 -4.18 3.45
N GLU A 72 4.67 -3.01 2.94
CA GLU A 72 5.33 -1.72 3.21
C GLU A 72 4.64 -0.97 4.36
N LEU A 73 3.38 -1.33 4.66
CA LEU A 73 2.56 -0.76 5.72
C LEU A 73 2.60 -1.61 7.00
N VAL A 74 2.41 -2.92 6.84
CA VAL A 74 2.41 -3.91 7.93
C VAL A 74 3.59 -4.86 7.78
N GLU A 75 3.96 -5.47 8.90
CA GLU A 75 5.02 -6.47 8.90
C GLU A 75 4.74 -7.59 7.90
N SER A 76 5.69 -7.81 7.01
CA SER A 76 5.62 -8.88 6.03
C SER A 76 5.83 -10.23 6.72
N SER A 77 5.04 -11.24 6.37
CA SER A 77 5.24 -12.61 6.88
C SER A 77 6.59 -13.22 6.52
N ALA A 78 7.27 -12.70 5.49
CA ALA A 78 8.63 -13.08 5.14
C ALA A 78 9.70 -12.46 6.07
N HIS A 79 9.31 -11.52 6.93
CA HIS A 79 10.17 -10.79 7.87
C HIS A 79 9.55 -10.77 9.26
N THR A 80 8.80 -11.82 9.63
CA THR A 80 8.13 -11.90 10.94
C THR A 80 9.12 -11.73 12.09
N GLY A 81 8.77 -10.89 13.06
CA GLY A 81 9.61 -10.55 14.21
C GLY A 81 10.63 -9.44 13.95
N SER A 82 10.67 -8.88 12.74
CA SER A 82 11.51 -7.71 12.42
C SER A 82 10.91 -6.40 12.94
N ASN A 83 9.61 -6.39 13.23
CA ASN A 83 8.84 -5.18 13.57
C ASN A 83 8.98 -4.08 12.49
N GLN A 84 9.25 -4.48 11.25
CA GLN A 84 9.42 -3.59 10.11
C GLN A 84 8.07 -3.33 9.44
N GLY A 85 7.59 -2.09 9.54
CA GLY A 85 6.36 -1.61 8.93
C GLY A 85 6.31 -0.09 9.00
N LEU A 86 5.12 0.47 8.91
CA LEU A 86 4.91 1.89 9.20
C LEU A 86 4.87 2.09 10.72
N TRP A 87 5.70 2.97 11.25
CA TRP A 87 5.75 3.27 12.68
C TRP A 87 4.93 4.51 13.04
N TYR A 88 4.69 4.66 14.34
CA TYR A 88 4.20 5.92 14.87
C TYR A 88 5.16 7.06 14.48
N LYS A 89 4.61 8.22 14.09
CA LYS A 89 5.30 9.39 13.51
C LYS A 89 5.86 9.23 12.09
N ASP A 90 5.66 8.09 11.43
CA ASP A 90 5.95 8.01 10.00
C ASP A 90 4.86 8.66 9.13
N LEU A 91 3.71 9.03 9.71
CA LEU A 91 2.67 9.80 9.03
C LEU A 91 2.74 11.25 9.46
N THR A 92 3.06 12.13 8.51
CA THR A 92 2.94 13.57 8.71
C THR A 92 1.64 14.05 8.11
N VAL A 93 0.86 14.80 8.88
CA VAL A 93 -0.41 15.37 8.42
C VAL A 93 -0.26 16.89 8.34
N PHE A 94 -0.46 17.42 7.13
CA PHE A 94 -0.49 18.85 6.87
C PHE A 94 -1.91 19.29 6.62
N ALA A 95 -2.25 20.52 6.99
CA ALA A 95 -3.51 21.16 6.60
C ALA A 95 -3.18 22.36 5.71
N TYR A 96 -3.74 22.38 4.50
CA TYR A 96 -3.62 23.51 3.57
C TYR A 96 -5.00 24.08 3.26
N PRO A 97 -5.14 25.42 3.18
CA PRO A 97 -6.37 26.01 2.68
C PRO A 97 -6.54 25.69 1.18
N ASP A 98 -7.71 25.20 0.81
CA ASP A 98 -8.16 25.06 -0.57
C ASP A 98 -8.37 26.46 -1.19
N THR A 99 -8.53 26.53 -2.51
CA THR A 99 -8.82 27.77 -3.25
C THR A 99 -10.12 28.45 -2.76
N ALA A 100 -11.01 27.68 -2.13
CA ALA A 100 -12.25 28.14 -1.51
C ALA A 100 -12.14 28.40 0.02
N GLY A 101 -10.93 28.43 0.58
CA GLY A 101 -10.68 28.67 2.02
C GLY A 101 -11.01 27.49 2.94
N ARG A 102 -11.37 26.32 2.41
CA ARG A 102 -11.64 25.10 3.19
C ARG A 102 -10.33 24.41 3.54
N ALA A 103 -10.16 23.94 4.79
CA ALA A 103 -8.99 23.15 5.15
C ALA A 103 -9.00 21.79 4.45
N ARG A 104 -7.94 21.47 3.71
CA ARG A 104 -7.66 20.13 3.19
C ARG A 104 -6.49 19.53 3.95
N SER A 105 -6.67 18.30 4.41
CA SER A 105 -5.60 17.52 5.05
C SER A 105 -4.83 16.72 4.01
N VAL A 106 -3.50 16.79 4.04
CA VAL A 106 -2.59 15.98 3.25
C VAL A 106 -1.84 15.04 4.19
N VAL A 107 -1.84 13.75 3.88
CA VAL A 107 -1.10 12.74 4.64
C VAL A 107 0.12 12.34 3.82
N GLN A 108 1.31 12.56 4.37
CA GLN A 108 2.58 12.17 3.78
C GLN A 108 3.23 11.08 4.65
N PRO A 109 3.31 9.82 4.17
CA PRO A 109 4.05 8.78 4.85
C PRO A 109 5.53 8.79 4.50
N THR A 110 6.36 8.56 5.49
CA THR A 110 7.77 8.20 5.36
C THR A 110 7.89 6.70 5.20
N ILE A 111 8.24 6.23 4.00
CA ILE A 111 8.28 4.80 3.68
C ILE A 111 9.73 4.31 3.71
N ARG A 112 10.07 3.57 4.77
CA ARG A 112 11.43 3.05 4.99
C ARG A 112 11.69 1.71 4.29
N ASN A 113 10.64 0.88 4.14
CA ASN A 113 10.78 -0.53 3.77
C ASN A 113 10.42 -0.85 2.31
N ARG A 114 10.79 0.02 1.37
CA ARG A 114 10.49 -0.16 -0.06
C ARG A 114 11.21 -1.37 -0.65
N LYS A 115 10.49 -2.17 -1.44
CA LYS A 115 11.07 -3.31 -2.17
C LYS A 115 12.24 -2.82 -3.04
N ASN A 116 13.40 -3.46 -2.90
CA ASN A 116 14.68 -3.11 -3.56
C ASN A 116 15.34 -1.79 -3.11
N ARG A 117 14.85 -1.12 -2.06
CA ARG A 117 15.48 0.07 -1.45
C ARG A 117 15.69 -0.06 0.06
N ARG A 118 15.61 -1.27 0.60
CA ARG A 118 15.96 -1.52 2.01
C ARG A 118 17.43 -1.22 2.22
N ASP A 119 17.75 -0.56 3.33
CA ASP A 119 19.11 -0.18 3.73
C ASP A 119 19.79 0.85 2.81
N ARG A 120 19.00 1.65 2.08
CA ARG A 120 19.48 2.79 1.28
C ARG A 120 18.73 4.06 1.66
N GLU A 121 19.04 4.59 2.84
CA GLU A 121 18.48 5.86 3.31
C GLU A 121 19.09 7.07 2.56
N ASP A 122 20.25 6.90 1.92
CA ASP A 122 21.07 7.99 1.36
C ASP A 122 20.75 8.37 -0.10
N LEU A 123 19.69 7.82 -0.69
CA LEU A 123 19.33 8.04 -2.09
C LEU A 123 17.91 8.61 -2.18
N GLU A 124 17.77 9.88 -1.81
CA GLU A 124 16.65 10.73 -2.25
C GLU A 124 16.76 11.01 -3.76
#